data_AF-A0A852D0R5-F1
#
_entry.id   AF-A0A852D0R5-F1
#
_cell.length_a   1.000
_cell.length_b   1.000
_cell.length_c   1.000
_cell.angle_alpha   90.00
_cell.angle_beta   90.00
_cell.angle_gamma   90.00
#
_symmetry.space_group_name_H-M   'P 1'
#
loop_
_entity.id
_entity.type
_entity.pdbx_description
1 polymer ?
#
loop_
_entity_poly.entity_id
_entity_poly.type
_entity_poly.pdbx_seq_one_letter_code
_entity_poly.pdbx_strand_id
1 'polypeptide(L)'
;YPSGNLAIIIAQARDQLMCIVQEDEPRTAKIRALFQSDGRSTCYYPTGDEWINMSMQGGQYLDQAGNRVRRWMWPNLLPEPQVPLSPIFISLNHYVGVRILAQDKIFVSFLAMGRQAKLNMGTKVQV
;
A
#
# COMPACT_ATOMS: atom_id res chain seq x y z
N TYR A 1 10.02 -4.42 14.16
CA TYR A 1 10.29 -3.05 14.67
C TYR A 1 11.45 -3.09 15.65
N PRO A 2 12.12 -1.95 15.95
CA PRO A 2 13.10 -1.89 17.03
C PRO A 2 12.55 -2.33 18.39
N SER A 3 11.24 -2.19 18.61
CA SER A 3 10.50 -2.68 19.76
C SER A 3 10.44 -4.21 19.90
N GLY A 4 10.78 -4.97 18.85
CA GLY A 4 10.58 -6.41 18.76
C GLY A 4 9.25 -6.84 18.15
N ASN A 5 8.30 -5.92 17.94
CA ASN A 5 7.02 -6.25 17.30
C ASN A 5 7.20 -6.56 15.80
N LEU A 6 6.31 -7.38 15.25
CA LEU A 6 6.29 -7.69 13.81
C LEU A 6 5.94 -6.45 12.99
N ALA A 7 6.68 -6.19 11.91
CA ALA A 7 6.47 -5.02 11.06
C ALA A 7 5.84 -5.37 9.71
N ILE A 8 6.44 -6.32 9.01
CA ILE A 8 6.04 -6.71 7.67
C ILE A 8 6.04 -8.24 7.60
N ILE A 9 4.94 -8.81 7.13
CA ILE A 9 4.78 -10.24 6.90
C ILE A 9 4.60 -10.43 5.40
N ILE A 10 5.43 -11.27 4.80
CA ILE A 10 5.24 -11.74 3.43
C ILE A 10 4.81 -13.20 3.53
N ALA A 11 3.62 -13.50 3.00
CA ALA A 11 3.07 -14.83 2.98
C ALA A 11 2.62 -15.20 1.58
N GLN A 12 2.61 -16.50 1.30
CA GLN A 12 2.07 -17.06 0.07
C GLN A 12 0.88 -17.95 0.43
N ALA A 13 -0.26 -17.69 -0.19
CA ALA A 13 -1.45 -18.53 -0.08
C ALA A 13 -1.84 -18.99 -1.48
N ARG A 14 -1.69 -20.30 -1.74
CA ARG A 14 -1.80 -20.87 -3.11
C ARG A 14 -0.85 -20.12 -4.05
N ASP A 15 -1.38 -19.54 -5.12
CA ASP A 15 -0.61 -18.80 -6.13
C ASP A 15 -0.58 -17.28 -5.89
N GLN A 16 -1.02 -16.83 -4.69
CA GLN A 16 -1.10 -15.41 -4.37
C GLN A 16 -0.11 -15.04 -3.26
N LEU A 17 0.78 -14.10 -3.56
CA LEU A 17 1.65 -13.47 -2.57
C LEU A 17 0.91 -12.30 -1.92
N MET A 18 1.04 -12.18 -0.61
CA MET A 18 0.50 -11.09 0.18
C MET A 18 1.57 -10.50 1.09
N CYS A 19 1.60 -9.17 1.15
CA CYS A 19 2.43 -8.39 2.06
C CYS A 19 1.51 -7.66 3.03
N ILE A 20 1.62 -7.97 4.31
CA ILE A 20 0.89 -7.31 5.39
C ILE A 20 1.87 -6.42 6.14
N VAL A 21 1.53 -5.14 6.29
CA VAL A 21 2.20 -4.23 7.22
C VAL A 21 1.39 -4.14 8.50
N GLN A 22 2.02 -4.35 9.65
CA GLN A 22 1.39 -4.29 10.97
C GLN A 22 1.82 -3.05 11.74
N GLU A 23 0.98 -2.58 12.66
CA GLU A 23 1.35 -1.51 13.58
C GLU A 23 2.44 -1.96 14.56
N ASP A 24 3.26 -1.03 15.03
CA ASP A 24 4.22 -1.27 16.11
C ASP A 24 3.52 -1.35 17.48
N GLU A 25 2.63 -2.34 17.64
CA GLU A 25 1.84 -2.53 18.85
C GLU A 25 1.83 -4.01 19.30
N PRO A 26 2.11 -4.32 20.58
CA PRO A 26 2.39 -5.69 21.01
C PRO A 26 1.17 -6.61 21.20
N ARG A 27 -0.05 -6.06 21.39
CA ARG A 27 -1.24 -6.87 21.77
C ARG A 27 -2.24 -7.06 20.65
N THR A 28 -2.50 -6.00 19.90
CA THR A 28 -3.53 -5.96 18.86
C THR A 28 -2.96 -5.28 17.63
N ALA A 29 -1.90 -5.87 17.06
CA ALA A 29 -1.20 -5.32 15.92
C ALA A 29 -2.17 -5.15 14.73
N LYS A 30 -2.67 -3.92 14.56
CA LYS A 30 -3.60 -3.56 13.50
C LYS A 30 -2.87 -3.66 12.16
N ILE A 31 -3.57 -4.11 11.13
CA ILE A 31 -3.06 -4.06 9.77
C ILE A 31 -3.05 -2.59 9.32
N ARG A 32 -1.88 -2.10 8.90
CA ARG A 32 -1.69 -0.75 8.36
C ARG A 32 -1.74 -0.74 6.84
N ALA A 33 -1.35 -1.85 6.20
CA ALA A 33 -1.54 -2.04 4.77
C ALA A 33 -1.54 -3.52 4.39
N LEU A 34 -2.22 -3.84 3.30
CA LEU A 34 -2.25 -5.13 2.65
C LEU A 34 -1.96 -4.93 1.16
N PHE A 35 -1.00 -5.66 0.62
CA PHE A 35 -0.71 -5.69 -0.82
C PHE A 35 -0.78 -7.11 -1.30
N GLN A 36 -1.45 -7.33 -2.43
CA GLN A 36 -1.64 -8.64 -3.02
C GLN A 36 -1.04 -8.68 -4.43
N SER A 37 -0.49 -9.83 -4.83
CA SER A 37 0.12 -10.01 -6.15
C SER A 37 -0.86 -9.98 -7.33
N ASP A 38 -2.17 -9.91 -7.06
CA ASP A 38 -3.20 -9.68 -8.09
C ASP A 38 -3.49 -8.17 -8.30
N GLY A 39 -2.68 -7.31 -7.69
CA GLY A 39 -2.79 -5.85 -7.80
C GLY A 39 -3.77 -5.20 -6.83
N ARG A 40 -4.52 -5.98 -6.02
CA ARG A 40 -5.33 -5.41 -4.94
C ARG A 40 -4.44 -4.92 -3.82
N SER A 41 -4.68 -3.72 -3.33
CA SER A 41 -3.94 -3.16 -2.21
C SER A 41 -4.78 -2.18 -1.42
N THR A 42 -4.65 -2.21 -0.10
CA THR A 42 -5.32 -1.28 0.81
C THR A 42 -4.34 -0.76 1.86
N CYS A 43 -4.37 0.54 2.14
CA CYS A 43 -3.69 1.16 3.26
C CYS A 43 -4.74 1.75 4.21
N TYR A 44 -4.45 1.75 5.51
CA TYR A 44 -5.40 2.15 6.55
C TYR A 44 -4.89 3.34 7.38
N TYR A 45 -5.80 4.21 7.81
CA TYR A 45 -5.56 5.19 8.86
C TYR A 45 -5.35 4.50 10.22
N PRO A 46 -4.68 5.12 11.21
CA PRO A 46 -4.50 4.52 12.55
C PRO A 46 -5.81 4.12 13.24
N THR A 47 -6.90 4.79 12.88
CA THR A 47 -8.28 4.50 13.30
C THR A 47 -8.76 3.13 12.81
N GLY A 48 -8.26 2.65 11.66
CA GLY A 48 -8.66 1.42 10.99
C GLY A 48 -9.40 1.67 9.68
N ASP A 49 -9.80 2.91 9.40
CA ASP A 49 -10.51 3.29 8.18
C ASP A 49 -9.60 3.21 6.95
N GLU A 50 -10.19 2.94 5.78
CA GLU A 50 -9.45 2.90 4.53
C GLU A 50 -8.91 4.28 4.19
N TRP A 51 -7.62 4.33 3.85
CA TRP A 51 -6.95 5.53 3.39
C TRP A 51 -6.72 5.48 1.88
N ILE A 52 -6.21 4.35 1.40
CA ILE A 52 -5.96 4.14 -0.02
C ILE A 52 -6.47 2.75 -0.38
N ASN A 53 -7.20 2.66 -1.49
CA ASN A 53 -7.61 1.40 -2.09
C ASN A 53 -7.17 1.38 -3.55
N MET A 54 -6.53 0.31 -3.99
CA MET A 54 -6.00 0.15 -5.34
C MET A 54 -6.32 -1.22 -5.89
N SER A 55 -6.44 -1.27 -7.22
CA SER A 55 -6.61 -2.49 -8.00
C SER A 55 -5.79 -2.41 -9.28
N MET A 56 -5.91 -3.44 -10.11
CA MET A 56 -5.35 -3.44 -11.46
C MET A 56 -5.88 -2.31 -12.33
N GLN A 57 -7.02 -1.67 -12.02
CA GLN A 57 -7.61 -0.58 -12.82
C GLN A 57 -7.11 0.81 -12.45
N GLY A 58 -6.78 1.02 -11.18
CA GLY A 58 -6.43 2.33 -10.66
C GLY A 58 -6.46 2.34 -9.15
N GLY A 59 -6.83 3.47 -8.58
CA GLY A 59 -7.03 3.57 -7.14
C GLY A 59 -7.75 4.84 -6.72
N GLN A 60 -7.99 4.91 -5.42
CA GLN A 60 -8.63 6.03 -4.77
C GLN A 60 -7.94 6.37 -3.45
N TYR A 61 -7.97 7.66 -3.13
CA TYR A 61 -7.51 8.22 -1.87
C TYR A 61 -8.73 8.73 -1.12
N LEU A 62 -8.92 8.23 0.09
CA LEU A 62 -10.02 8.55 0.98
C LEU A 62 -9.52 9.45 2.11
N ASP A 63 -10.38 10.32 2.63
CA ASP A 63 -10.15 11.00 3.91
C ASP A 63 -10.60 10.11 5.09
N GLN A 64 -10.38 10.58 6.32
CA GLN A 64 -10.76 9.83 7.52
C GLN A 64 -12.28 9.69 7.72
N ALA A 65 -13.09 10.47 7.01
CA ALA A 65 -14.56 10.32 7.00
C ALA A 65 -15.02 9.34 5.90
N GLY A 66 -14.09 8.77 5.12
CA GLY A 66 -14.36 7.87 4.01
C GLY A 66 -14.76 8.59 2.72
N ASN A 67 -14.65 9.92 2.65
CA ASN A 67 -14.93 10.63 1.41
C ASN A 67 -13.78 10.48 0.43
N ARG A 68 -14.11 10.29 -0.84
CA ARG A 68 -13.11 10.18 -1.91
C ARG A 68 -12.53 11.55 -2.27
N VAL A 69 -11.27 11.77 -1.89
CA VAL A 69 -10.51 12.99 -2.18
C VAL A 69 -9.87 12.94 -3.57
N ARG A 70 -9.36 11.77 -3.98
CA ARG A 70 -8.74 11.57 -5.30
C ARG A 70 -9.10 10.21 -5.88
N ARG A 71 -9.12 10.14 -7.21
CA ARG A 71 -9.21 8.89 -7.98
C ARG A 71 -8.25 8.98 -9.15
N TRP A 72 -7.62 7.87 -9.50
CA TRP A 72 -6.78 7.76 -10.69
C TRP A 72 -7.03 6.43 -11.39
N MET A 73 -6.68 6.38 -12.67
CA MET A 73 -6.63 5.16 -13.48
C MET A 73 -5.19 4.93 -13.92
N TRP A 74 -4.81 3.66 -14.12
CA TRP A 74 -3.50 3.36 -14.67
C TRP A 74 -3.48 3.58 -16.20
N PRO A 75 -2.39 4.12 -16.79
CA PRO A 75 -2.27 4.50 -18.20
C PRO A 75 -2.76 3.46 -19.23
N ASN A 76 -2.67 2.17 -18.92
CA ASN A 76 -2.66 1.10 -19.93
C ASN A 76 -3.99 0.36 -20.12
N LEU A 77 -5.10 0.82 -19.53
CA LEU A 77 -6.28 -0.06 -19.38
C LEU A 77 -7.48 0.28 -20.24
N LEU A 78 -7.69 1.53 -20.67
CA LEU A 78 -8.86 1.90 -21.48
C LEU A 78 -8.59 3.16 -22.34
N PRO A 79 -9.29 3.32 -23.49
CA PRO A 79 -9.22 4.50 -24.36
C PRO A 79 -9.95 5.74 -23.80
N GLU A 80 -10.57 5.66 -22.63
CA GLU A 80 -11.30 6.77 -22.01
C GLU A 80 -10.36 7.85 -21.43
N PRO A 81 -10.86 9.07 -21.16
CA PRO A 81 -10.09 10.10 -20.47
C PRO A 81 -9.67 9.61 -19.07
N GLN A 82 -8.40 9.23 -18.94
CA GLN A 82 -7.84 8.76 -17.68
C GLN A 82 -7.34 9.95 -16.85
N VAL A 83 -7.76 10.03 -15.58
CA VAL A 83 -7.10 10.93 -14.62
C VAL A 83 -5.78 10.26 -14.20
N PRO A 84 -4.62 10.81 -14.57
CA PRO A 84 -3.34 10.21 -14.25
C PRO A 84 -3.06 10.29 -12.75
N LEU A 85 -2.26 9.35 -12.26
CA LEU A 85 -1.75 9.40 -10.89
C LEU A 85 -0.85 10.62 -10.68
N SER A 86 -1.19 11.44 -9.68
CA SER A 86 -0.21 12.32 -9.01
C SER A 86 0.49 11.52 -7.91
N PRO A 87 1.84 11.49 -7.84
CA PRO A 87 2.57 10.67 -6.87
C PRO A 87 2.04 10.81 -5.43
N ILE A 88 1.83 9.67 -4.77
CA ILE A 88 1.31 9.63 -3.40
C ILE A 88 2.40 9.09 -2.47
N PHE A 89 2.60 9.79 -1.36
CA PHE A 89 3.52 9.41 -0.30
C PHE A 89 2.77 9.46 1.04
N ILE A 90 2.69 8.34 1.74
CA ILE A 90 2.06 8.26 3.06
C ILE A 90 2.98 7.59 4.06
N SER A 91 2.93 8.05 5.32
CA SER A 91 3.55 7.37 6.45
C SER A 91 2.48 6.53 7.13
N LEU A 92 2.63 5.21 7.13
CA LEU A 92 1.71 4.31 7.83
C LEU A 92 1.89 4.40 9.34
N ASN A 93 3.15 4.54 9.77
CA ASN A 93 3.57 4.85 11.13
C ASN A 93 4.96 5.53 11.12
N HIS A 94 5.64 5.56 12.27
CA HIS A 94 6.96 6.19 12.41
C HIS A 94 8.08 5.52 11.58
N TYR A 95 7.97 4.21 11.32
CA TYR A 95 9.04 3.45 10.65
C TYR A 95 8.67 3.02 9.23
N VAL A 96 7.37 2.92 8.90
CA VAL A 96 6.90 2.40 7.62
C VAL A 96 6.16 3.46 6.81
N GLY A 97 6.57 3.61 5.55
CA GLY A 97 5.89 4.47 4.59
C GLY A 97 5.65 3.78 3.24
N VAL A 98 4.65 4.29 2.51
CA VAL A 98 4.28 3.80 1.17
C VAL A 98 4.47 4.92 0.15
N ARG A 99 5.06 4.58 -0.99
CA ARG A 99 5.19 5.47 -2.15
C ARG A 99 4.51 4.85 -3.35
N ILE A 100 3.56 5.56 -3.95
CA ILE A 100 2.81 5.12 -5.14
C ILE A 100 3.18 6.07 -6.28
N LEU A 101 3.93 5.56 -7.26
CA LEU A 101 4.45 6.36 -8.37
C LEU A 101 3.88 5.92 -9.72
N ALA A 102 3.62 4.62 -9.87
CA ALA A 102 2.99 3.99 -11.03
C ALA A 102 2.49 2.59 -10.62
N GLN A 103 1.76 1.92 -11.51
CA GLN A 103 1.20 0.59 -11.28
C GLN A 103 2.27 -0.45 -10.84
N ASP A 104 3.46 -0.42 -11.43
CA ASP A 104 4.61 -1.29 -11.11
C ASP A 104 5.63 -0.66 -10.15
N LYS A 105 5.33 0.53 -9.61
CA LYS A 105 6.23 1.31 -8.77
C LYS A 105 5.50 1.73 -7.49
N ILE A 106 5.14 0.72 -6.70
CA ILE A 106 4.50 0.87 -5.39
C ILE A 106 5.48 0.36 -4.35
N PHE A 107 6.07 1.24 -3.55
CA PHE A 107 7.15 0.87 -2.62
C PHE A 107 6.70 0.97 -1.17
N VAL A 108 6.82 -0.12 -0.43
CA VAL A 108 6.81 -0.11 1.03
C VAL A 108 8.24 0.05 1.52
N SER A 109 8.48 1.05 2.36
CA SER A 109 9.79 1.32 2.95
C SER A 109 9.72 1.17 4.46
N PHE A 110 10.61 0.38 5.04
CA PHE A 110 10.85 0.29 6.48
C PHE A 110 12.18 0.97 6.79
N LEU A 111 12.17 1.98 7.66
CA LEU A 111 13.36 2.74 8.07
C LEU A 111 13.50 2.66 9.59
N ALA A 112 14.62 2.14 10.08
CA ALA A 112 14.96 2.17 11.49
C ALA A 112 16.47 2.13 11.68
N MET A 113 16.97 2.78 12.75
CA MET A 113 18.39 2.74 13.13
C MET A 113 19.34 3.10 11.98
N GLY A 114 18.98 4.10 11.16
CA GLY A 114 19.77 4.52 10.00
C GLY A 114 19.79 3.54 8.82
N ARG A 115 19.01 2.45 8.86
CA ARG A 115 18.95 1.43 7.81
C ARG A 115 17.56 1.38 7.19
N GLN A 116 17.52 1.12 5.88
CA GLN A 116 16.27 1.06 5.13
C GLN A 116 16.13 -0.26 4.37
N ALA A 117 14.96 -0.89 4.48
CA ALA A 117 14.49 -1.94 3.59
C ALA A 117 13.39 -1.37 2.68
N LYS A 118 13.42 -1.73 1.39
CA LYS A 118 12.39 -1.35 0.42
C LYS A 118 11.87 -2.58 -0.29
N LEU A 119 10.56 -2.66 -0.41
CA LEU A 119 9.84 -3.75 -1.06
C LEU A 119 8.98 -3.15 -2.16
N ASN A 120 9.11 -3.63 -3.41
CA ASN A 120 8.22 -3.22 -4.49
C ASN A 120 7.00 -4.14 -4.53
N MET A 121 5.83 -3.58 -4.29
CA MET A 121 4.52 -4.23 -4.29
C MET A 121 3.75 -3.94 -5.59
N GLY A 122 4.33 -3.18 -6.51
CA GLY A 122 3.70 -2.87 -7.79
C GLY A 122 3.56 -4.13 -8.64
N THR A 123 2.40 -4.27 -9.28
CA THR A 123 2.10 -5.40 -10.17
C THR A 123 1.49 -4.87 -11.45
N LYS A 124 2.00 -5.31 -12.61
CA LYS A 124 1.40 -5.04 -13.92
C LYS A 124 0.81 -6.32 -14.49
N VAL A 125 -0.27 -6.17 -15.25
CA VAL A 125 -0.76 -7.23 -16.13
C VAL A 125 0.34 -7.48 -17.18
N GLN A 126 0.80 -8.72 -17.31
CA GLN A 126 1.60 -9.12 -18.47
C GLN A 126 0.67 -9.09 -19.69
N VAL A 127 1.04 -8.27 -20.69
CA VAL A 127 0.39 -8.23 -22.01
C VAL A 127 1.15 -9.18 -22.92
#